data_AF-A0A512IKZ1-F1
#
_entry.id   AF-A0A512IKZ1-F1
#
_cell.length_a   1.000
_cell.length_b   1.000
_cell.length_c   1.000
_cell.angle_alpha   90.00
_cell.angle_beta   90.00
_cell.angle_gamma   90.00
#
_symmetry.space_group_name_H-M   'P 1'
#
loop_
_entity.id
_entity.type
_entity.pdbx_description
1 polymer ?
#
loop_
_entity_poly.entity_id
_entity_poly.type
_entity_poly.pdbx_seq_one_letter_code
_entity_poly.pdbx_strand_id
1 'polypeptide(L)'
;MTDLSMDAGNDAVLFANDDWQLLPDGLEHRATGYFIARAALSDRRGDGLWTWPLQLAEKSWCAPRLFREAFLAALQRFECGLDEALTRSFAIGFGMRPALSGRDGFVALGDVIRPKSAARKRPVETKATSRQPVRDRVGPGERVPMGASA
;
A
#
# COMPACT_ATOMS: atom_id res chain seq x y z
N MET A 1 1.68 -35.29 -51.13
CA MET A 1 2.50 -34.19 -50.58
C MET A 1 1.94 -33.93 -49.21
N THR A 2 2.67 -34.30 -48.17
CA THR A 2 2.19 -34.29 -46.78
C THR A 2 1.89 -32.86 -46.37
N ASP A 3 0.60 -32.52 -46.32
CA ASP A 3 0.14 -31.30 -45.64
C ASP A 3 0.21 -31.57 -44.14
N LEU A 4 1.44 -31.55 -43.62
CA LEU A 4 1.69 -31.29 -42.20
C LEU A 4 1.49 -29.78 -42.01
N SER A 5 0.25 -29.31 -42.15
CA SER A 5 -0.12 -28.08 -41.46
C SER A 5 0.11 -28.37 -39.99
N MET A 6 1.21 -27.83 -39.46
CA MET A 6 1.36 -27.56 -38.06
C MET A 6 0.11 -26.76 -37.65
N ASP A 7 -0.91 -27.46 -37.15
CA ASP A 7 -1.92 -26.87 -36.27
C ASP A 7 -1.19 -26.56 -34.95
N ALA A 8 -0.25 -25.62 -35.04
CA ALA A 8 0.52 -25.15 -33.93
C ALA A 8 -0.38 -24.13 -33.21
N GLY A 9 -1.14 -24.64 -32.25
CA GLY A 9 -1.33 -23.92 -31.01
C GLY A 9 -2.54 -23.01 -30.96
N ASN A 10 -3.72 -23.51 -31.31
CA ASN A 10 -4.93 -23.06 -30.62
C ASN A 10 -5.45 -24.17 -29.68
N ASP A 11 -4.53 -24.70 -28.87
CA ASP A 11 -4.91 -25.36 -27.62
C ASP A 11 -5.67 -24.30 -26.82
N ALA A 12 -6.98 -24.48 -26.68
CA ALA A 12 -7.91 -23.39 -26.38
C ALA A 12 -7.45 -22.61 -25.14
N VAL A 13 -6.98 -21.38 -25.35
CA VAL A 13 -6.48 -20.52 -24.27
C VAL A 13 -7.58 -20.34 -23.23
N LEU A 14 -7.31 -20.84 -22.02
CA LEU A 14 -8.27 -20.85 -20.91
C LEU A 14 -8.26 -19.53 -20.13
N PHE A 15 -7.13 -18.83 -20.16
CA PHE A 15 -6.93 -17.51 -19.55
C PHE A 15 -5.72 -16.85 -20.21
N ALA A 16 -5.70 -15.52 -20.32
CA ALA A 16 -4.51 -14.78 -20.72
C ALA A 16 -4.48 -13.38 -20.10
N ASN A 17 -3.28 -12.91 -19.79
CA ASN A 17 -2.97 -11.51 -19.51
C ASN A 17 -1.81 -11.04 -20.41
N ASP A 18 -1.23 -9.87 -20.11
CA ASP A 18 -0.17 -9.28 -20.92
C ASP A 18 1.03 -10.22 -21.12
N ASP A 19 1.47 -10.89 -20.05
CA ASP A 19 2.70 -11.69 -20.06
C ASP A 19 2.45 -13.20 -20.13
N TRP A 20 1.28 -13.67 -19.70
CA TRP A 20 1.01 -15.10 -19.49
C TRP A 20 -0.24 -15.56 -20.20
N GLN A 21 -0.23 -16.83 -20.64
CA GLN A 21 -1.38 -17.54 -21.14
C GLN A 21 -1.48 -18.92 -20.47
N LEU A 22 -2.71 -19.32 -20.16
CA LEU A 22 -3.06 -20.62 -19.61
C LEU A 22 -3.62 -21.48 -20.73
N LEU A 23 -2.98 -22.61 -20.95
CA LEU A 23 -3.37 -23.66 -21.88
C LEU A 23 -3.88 -24.87 -21.10
N PRO A 24 -4.68 -25.77 -21.71
CA PRO A 24 -5.01 -27.08 -21.15
C PRO A 24 -3.83 -27.85 -20.52
N ASP A 25 -2.66 -27.76 -21.15
CA ASP A 25 -1.45 -28.49 -20.71
C ASP A 25 -0.61 -27.75 -19.66
N GLY A 26 -0.83 -26.45 -19.42
CA GLY A 26 0.00 -25.70 -18.49
C GLY A 26 -0.04 -24.18 -18.69
N LEU A 27 0.92 -23.51 -18.05
CA LEU A 27 1.04 -22.06 -18.06
C LEU A 27 2.27 -21.62 -18.85
N GLU A 28 2.08 -20.72 -19.81
CA GLU A 28 3.14 -20.25 -20.71
C GLU A 28 3.35 -18.74 -20.61
N HIS A 29 4.62 -18.32 -20.55
CA HIS A 29 5.01 -16.92 -20.68
C HIS A 29 5.15 -16.54 -22.16
N ARG A 30 4.35 -15.60 -22.62
CA ARG A 30 4.14 -15.27 -24.04
C ARG A 30 5.38 -14.72 -24.72
N ALA A 31 6.17 -13.92 -24.03
CA ALA A 31 7.34 -13.26 -24.62
C ALA A 31 8.57 -14.18 -24.70
N THR A 32 8.72 -15.13 -23.77
CA THR A 32 9.90 -16.00 -23.69
C THR A 32 9.63 -17.44 -24.11
N GLY A 33 8.36 -17.83 -24.28
CA GLY A 33 7.95 -19.23 -24.47
C GLY A 33 8.23 -20.12 -23.26
N TYR A 34 8.37 -19.53 -22.06
CA TYR A 34 8.67 -20.31 -20.86
C TYR A 34 7.42 -21.07 -20.41
N PHE A 35 7.49 -22.40 -20.36
CA PHE A 35 6.34 -23.24 -20.07
C PHE A 35 6.45 -23.96 -18.73
N ILE A 36 5.35 -23.92 -17.97
CA ILE A 36 5.16 -24.66 -16.73
C ILE A 36 4.06 -25.70 -16.98
N ALA A 37 4.44 -26.97 -17.03
CA ALA A 37 3.50 -28.06 -17.23
C ALA A 37 2.46 -28.09 -16.10
N ARG A 38 1.22 -28.44 -16.45
CA ARG A 38 0.10 -28.58 -15.50
C ARG A 38 0.45 -29.44 -14.30
N ALA A 39 1.09 -30.59 -14.54
CA ALA A 39 1.50 -31.51 -13.48
C ALA A 39 2.51 -30.88 -12.50
N ALA A 40 3.35 -29.96 -12.98
CA ALA A 40 4.35 -29.30 -12.17
C ALA A 40 3.78 -28.12 -11.37
N LEU A 41 2.63 -27.53 -11.74
CA LEU A 41 2.10 -26.33 -11.08
C LEU A 41 1.93 -26.51 -9.56
N SER A 42 1.59 -27.71 -9.12
CA SER A 42 1.40 -28.06 -7.70
C SER A 42 2.68 -28.49 -6.98
N ASP A 43 3.83 -28.47 -7.64
CA ASP A 43 5.08 -28.95 -7.06
C ASP A 43 5.44 -28.20 -5.77
N ARG A 44 5.88 -28.99 -4.79
CA ARG A 44 6.35 -28.53 -3.49
C ARG A 44 7.83 -28.82 -3.34
N ARG A 45 8.52 -27.93 -2.64
CA ARG A 45 9.89 -28.15 -2.17
C ARG A 45 9.87 -28.93 -0.86
N GLY A 46 11.05 -29.41 -0.43
CA GLY A 46 11.20 -30.16 0.82
C GLY A 46 10.83 -29.39 2.09
N ASP A 47 10.72 -28.06 2.02
CA ASP A 47 10.28 -27.16 3.10
C ASP A 47 8.77 -26.86 3.08
N GLY A 48 8.01 -27.53 2.19
CA GLY A 48 6.55 -27.36 2.07
C GLY A 48 6.10 -26.11 1.32
N LEU A 49 7.03 -25.30 0.80
CA LEU A 49 6.72 -24.14 -0.04
C LEU A 49 6.46 -24.57 -1.48
N TRP A 50 5.70 -23.77 -2.22
CA TRP A 50 5.46 -23.95 -3.64
C TRP A 50 6.72 -23.64 -4.43
N THR A 51 7.08 -24.54 -5.36
CA THR A 51 8.30 -24.41 -6.16
C THR A 51 8.24 -23.20 -7.08
N TRP A 52 7.15 -23.05 -7.83
CA TRP A 52 7.07 -22.09 -8.94
C TRP A 52 7.11 -20.61 -8.53
N PRO A 53 6.40 -20.17 -7.47
CA PRO A 53 6.54 -18.80 -7.00
C PRO A 53 7.98 -18.41 -6.60
N LEU A 54 8.75 -19.36 -6.05
CA LEU A 54 10.15 -19.10 -5.70
C LEU A 54 11.05 -19.11 -6.94
N GLN A 55 10.89 -20.08 -7.82
CA GLN A 55 11.70 -20.21 -9.04
C GLN A 55 11.51 -19.03 -10.00
N LEU A 56 10.28 -18.51 -10.13
CA LEU A 56 9.99 -17.38 -11.02
C LEU A 56 10.44 -16.04 -10.43
N ALA A 57 10.57 -15.94 -9.10
CA ALA A 57 11.11 -14.75 -8.46
C ALA A 57 12.59 -14.52 -8.79
N GLU A 58 13.34 -15.56 -9.12
CA GLU A 58 14.73 -15.45 -9.56
C GLU A 58 14.86 -14.89 -11.00
N LYS A 59 13.74 -14.79 -11.74
CA LYS A 59 13.75 -14.39 -13.15
C LYS A 59 13.39 -12.91 -13.26
N SER A 60 14.36 -12.11 -13.73
CA SER A 60 14.19 -10.65 -13.89
C SER A 60 13.08 -10.23 -14.87
N TRP A 61 12.70 -11.12 -15.78
CA TRP A 61 11.61 -10.89 -16.74
C TRP A 61 10.23 -11.20 -16.16
N CYS A 62 10.12 -11.85 -15.00
CA CYS A 62 8.84 -12.23 -14.44
C CYS A 62 8.21 -11.07 -13.64
N ALA A 63 7.14 -10.48 -14.16
CA ALA A 63 6.35 -9.49 -13.44
C ALA A 63 5.52 -10.18 -12.32
N PRO A 64 5.76 -9.89 -11.03
CA PRO A 64 5.15 -10.64 -9.92
C PRO A 64 3.62 -10.63 -9.91
N ARG A 65 3.02 -9.49 -10.30
CA ARG A 65 1.56 -9.31 -10.32
C ARG A 65 0.90 -10.11 -11.43
N LEU A 66 1.44 -10.06 -12.64
CA LEU A 66 0.91 -10.75 -13.81
C LEU A 66 1.08 -12.26 -13.67
N PHE A 67 2.23 -12.70 -13.15
CA PHE A 67 2.43 -14.11 -12.84
C PHE A 67 1.47 -14.61 -11.76
N ARG A 68 1.28 -13.86 -10.65
CA ARG A 68 0.36 -14.25 -9.58
C ARG A 68 -1.06 -14.44 -10.09
N GLU A 69 -1.56 -13.51 -10.90
CA GLU A 69 -2.88 -13.59 -11.51
C GLU A 69 -3.03 -14.87 -12.34
N ALA A 70 -2.10 -15.09 -13.28
CA ALA A 70 -2.13 -16.24 -14.18
C ALA A 70 -1.96 -17.57 -13.44
N PHE A 71 -1.09 -17.61 -12.43
CA PHE A 71 -0.88 -18.78 -11.59
C PHE A 71 -2.14 -19.12 -10.78
N LEU A 72 -2.80 -18.14 -10.18
CA LEU A 72 -4.07 -18.37 -9.45
C LEU A 72 -5.19 -18.84 -10.40
N ALA A 73 -5.27 -18.28 -11.61
CA ALA A 73 -6.21 -18.77 -12.63
C ALA A 73 -5.92 -20.25 -12.99
N ALA A 74 -4.65 -20.62 -13.14
CA ALA A 74 -4.24 -21.99 -13.41
C ALA A 74 -4.61 -22.94 -12.27
N LEU A 75 -4.34 -22.57 -11.01
CA LEU A 75 -4.68 -23.39 -9.85
C LEU A 75 -6.20 -23.59 -9.72
N GLN A 76 -7.00 -22.54 -9.93
CA GLN A 76 -8.45 -22.66 -9.92
C GLN A 76 -8.95 -23.57 -11.05
N ARG A 77 -8.38 -23.44 -12.25
CA ARG A 77 -8.81 -24.21 -13.43
C ARG A 77 -8.45 -25.68 -13.34
N PHE A 78 -7.32 -26.01 -12.72
CA PHE A 78 -6.87 -27.38 -12.52
C PHE A 78 -7.20 -27.95 -11.15
N GLU A 79 -8.03 -27.25 -10.38
CA GLU A 79 -8.53 -27.68 -9.07
C GLU A 79 -7.38 -28.02 -8.09
N CYS A 80 -6.28 -27.28 -8.20
CA CYS A 80 -5.15 -27.39 -7.29
C CYS A 80 -5.49 -26.66 -5.97
N GLY A 81 -5.28 -27.34 -4.84
CA GLY A 81 -5.61 -26.80 -3.52
C GLY A 81 -4.84 -25.51 -3.22
N LEU A 82 -5.59 -24.43 -2.94
CA LEU A 82 -5.03 -23.17 -2.45
C LEU A 82 -4.81 -23.30 -0.94
N ASP A 83 -3.57 -23.18 -0.49
CA ASP A 83 -3.20 -23.29 0.93
C ASP A 83 -2.46 -22.04 1.42
N GLU A 84 -2.26 -21.93 2.73
CA GLU A 84 -1.50 -20.83 3.34
C GLU A 84 -0.04 -20.82 2.86
N ALA A 85 0.51 -21.99 2.51
CA ALA A 85 1.87 -22.12 2.00
C ALA A 85 2.03 -21.40 0.64
N LEU A 86 0.99 -21.32 -0.19
CA LEU A 86 1.00 -20.55 -1.44
C LEU A 86 1.25 -19.07 -1.18
N THR A 87 0.49 -18.50 -0.24
CA THR A 87 0.63 -17.08 0.14
C THR A 87 2.02 -16.82 0.70
N ARG A 88 2.54 -17.72 1.56
CA ARG A 88 3.91 -17.64 2.08
C ARG A 88 4.96 -17.72 0.96
N SER A 89 4.76 -18.57 -0.03
CA SER A 89 5.70 -18.74 -1.15
C SER A 89 5.79 -17.49 -2.02
N PHE A 90 4.65 -16.85 -2.31
CA PHE A 90 4.64 -15.55 -3.01
C PHE A 90 5.27 -14.44 -2.18
N ALA A 91 5.07 -14.45 -0.85
CA ALA A 91 5.69 -13.48 0.04
C ALA A 91 7.21 -13.59 0.11
N ILE A 92 7.73 -14.82 0.15
CA ILE A 92 9.17 -15.08 0.18
C ILE A 92 9.81 -14.80 -1.19
N GLY A 93 9.22 -15.32 -2.27
CA GLY A 93 9.79 -15.16 -3.62
C GLY A 93 9.77 -13.71 -4.08
N PHE A 94 8.59 -13.08 -4.06
CA PHE A 94 8.40 -11.75 -4.67
C PHE A 94 8.34 -10.60 -3.67
N GLY A 95 8.55 -10.86 -2.39
CA GLY A 95 8.39 -9.84 -1.34
C GLY A 95 6.93 -9.38 -1.15
N MET A 96 5.94 -10.12 -1.68
CA MET A 96 4.53 -9.75 -1.57
C MET A 96 4.03 -9.97 -0.15
N ARG A 97 3.88 -8.91 0.63
CA ARG A 97 3.26 -9.04 1.95
C ARG A 97 1.78 -9.38 1.79
N PRO A 98 1.26 -10.42 2.48
CA PRO A 98 -0.18 -10.60 2.57
C PRO A 98 -0.77 -9.32 3.16
N ALA A 99 -1.89 -8.87 2.59
CA ALA A 99 -2.60 -7.67 3.05
C ALA A 99 -3.27 -7.91 4.42
N LEU A 100 -2.47 -8.22 5.44
CA LEU A 100 -2.83 -8.14 6.83
C LEU A 100 -2.44 -6.73 7.28
N SER A 101 -3.41 -5.83 7.17
CA SER A 101 -3.56 -4.58 7.95
C SER A 101 -2.33 -3.67 8.12
N GLY A 102 -2.38 -2.53 7.43
CA GLY A 102 -1.90 -1.21 7.87
C GLY A 102 -0.81 -1.14 8.95
N ARG A 103 0.45 -1.21 8.55
CA ARG A 103 1.56 -0.42 9.10
C ARG A 103 2.81 -0.71 8.26
N ASP A 104 2.88 -0.08 7.10
CA ASP A 104 4.18 0.17 6.49
C ASP A 104 4.94 1.10 7.43
N GLY A 105 6.03 0.58 7.98
CA GLY A 105 6.89 1.23 8.96
C GLY A 105 7.69 2.39 8.37
N PHE A 106 7.02 3.36 7.77
CA PHE A 106 7.54 4.72 7.64
C PHE A 106 6.92 5.57 8.75
N VAL A 107 7.65 5.70 9.85
CA VAL A 107 7.41 6.78 10.80
C VAL A 107 8.03 8.04 10.18
N ALA A 108 7.23 9.08 9.98
CA ALA A 108 7.76 10.38 9.57
C ALA A 108 8.80 10.82 10.60
N LEU A 109 9.96 11.34 10.17
CA LEU A 109 11.05 11.73 11.09
C LEU A 109 10.59 12.71 12.20
N GLY A 110 9.55 13.51 11.93
CA GLY A 110 8.91 14.40 12.90
C GLY A 110 8.22 13.70 14.08
N ASP A 111 7.82 12.43 13.94
CA ASP A 111 7.25 11.62 15.03
C ASP A 111 8.33 10.94 15.89
N VAL A 112 9.56 10.77 15.35
CA VAL A 112 10.70 10.20 16.09
C VAL A 112 11.36 11.26 16.98
N ILE A 113 11.35 12.52 16.55
CA ILE A 113 11.93 13.62 17.32
C ILE A 113 10.82 14.34 18.07
N ARG A 114 10.52 13.88 19.29
CA ARG A 114 9.79 14.71 20.26
C ARG A 114 10.82 15.55 21.03
N PRO A 115 11.04 16.84 20.68
CA PRO A 115 11.87 17.69 21.52
C PRO A 115 11.22 17.79 22.90
N LYS A 116 11.98 17.40 23.92
CA LYS A 116 11.62 17.47 25.34
C LYS A 116 11.53 18.94 25.76
N SER A 117 10.42 19.60 25.42
CA SER A 117 10.06 20.89 26.00
C SER A 117 9.52 20.62 27.40
N ALA A 118 10.35 20.94 28.38
CA ALA A 118 10.08 20.82 29.79
C ALA A 118 8.77 21.54 30.16
N ALA A 119 8.00 20.87 31.02
CA ALA A 119 6.89 21.46 31.72
C ALA A 119 7.31 22.74 32.46
N ARG A 120 6.59 23.85 32.25
CA ARG A 120 6.43 24.89 33.27
C ARG A 120 4.95 25.04 33.58
N LYS A 121 4.57 24.54 34.76
CA LYS A 121 3.32 24.88 35.44
C LYS A 121 3.41 26.32 35.96
N ARG A 122 2.30 27.06 35.85
CA ARG A 122 2.08 28.48 36.24
C ARG A 122 2.19 28.71 37.76
N PRO A 123 2.30 29.98 38.20
CA PRO A 123 1.26 30.50 39.11
C PRO A 123 0.86 31.99 38.93
N VAL A 124 -0.44 32.21 39.11
CA VAL A 124 -1.26 33.32 39.68
C VAL A 124 -0.82 34.81 39.70
N GLU A 125 -1.82 35.68 39.49
CA GLU A 125 -1.89 37.15 39.61
C GLU A 125 -1.17 37.79 40.81
N THR A 126 -0.61 38.99 40.61
CA THR A 126 -0.81 40.12 41.55
C THR A 126 -0.65 41.50 40.89
N LYS A 127 -1.48 42.42 41.37
CA LYS A 127 -1.88 43.78 40.96
C LYS A 127 -0.83 44.89 41.22
N ALA A 128 -1.00 46.00 40.48
CA ALA A 128 -0.85 47.43 40.87
C ALA A 128 0.38 48.27 40.38
N THR A 129 0.07 49.30 39.57
CA THR A 129 0.44 50.75 39.70
C THR A 129 1.94 51.13 39.63
N SER A 130 2.42 52.15 38.88
CA SER A 130 1.96 53.54 38.75
C SER A 130 2.76 54.31 37.66
N ARG A 131 2.10 55.31 37.03
CA ARG A 131 2.58 56.65 36.55
C ARG A 131 3.65 56.71 35.43
N GLN A 132 3.50 57.50 34.36
CA GLN A 132 3.58 58.99 34.30
C GLN A 132 3.38 59.45 32.82
N PRO A 133 3.40 60.76 32.43
CA PRO A 133 2.55 61.90 32.81
C PRO A 133 1.88 62.63 31.61
N VAL A 134 1.02 63.57 32.02
CA VAL A 134 0.16 64.57 31.37
C VAL A 134 0.81 65.56 30.39
N ARG A 135 0.03 66.04 29.40
CA ARG A 135 -0.28 67.47 29.06
C ARG A 135 -0.94 67.55 27.66
N ASP A 136 -1.89 68.41 27.29
CA ASP A 136 -2.76 69.47 27.87
C ASP A 136 -3.62 69.91 26.64
N ARG A 137 -4.96 70.07 26.63
CA ARG A 137 -5.72 71.33 26.82
C ARG A 137 -7.18 71.09 26.33
N VAL A 138 -8.19 71.31 27.16
CA VAL A 138 -9.06 72.52 27.29
C VAL A 138 -10.19 72.65 26.25
N GLY A 139 -11.43 72.57 26.76
CA GLY A 139 -12.68 73.03 26.14
C GLY A 139 -13.81 72.98 27.20
N PRO A 140 -14.40 74.11 27.65
CA PRO A 140 -15.13 74.19 28.92
C PRO A 140 -16.67 74.27 28.81
N GLY A 141 -17.33 74.00 29.94
CA GLY A 141 -18.66 74.51 30.35
C GLY A 141 -19.85 73.76 29.74
N GLU A 142 -20.98 73.52 30.39
CA GLU A 142 -21.48 73.94 31.70
C GLU A 142 -22.78 73.13 31.91
N ARG A 143 -23.02 72.55 33.09
CA ARG A 143 -24.34 72.03 33.48
C ARG A 143 -24.73 72.67 34.80
N VAL A 144 -25.84 73.40 34.82
CA VAL A 144 -26.90 73.43 35.87
C VAL A 144 -27.95 74.50 35.51
N PRO A 145 -29.13 74.58 36.13
CA PRO A 145 -30.01 73.55 36.72
C PRO A 145 -31.49 73.74 36.28
N MET A 146 -32.32 72.89 36.87
CA MET A 146 -33.78 72.75 36.81
C MET A 146 -34.55 73.97 37.38
N GLY A 147 -35.68 74.33 36.75
CA GLY A 147 -36.86 74.89 37.46
C GLY A 147 -37.63 76.05 36.79
N ALA A 148 -38.95 75.83 36.62
CA ALA A 148 -40.07 76.81 36.61
C ALA A 148 -40.10 77.88 35.49
N SER A 149 -41.22 78.33 34.91
CA SER A 149 -42.67 78.17 35.10
C SER A 149 -43.37 78.82 33.88
N ALA A 150 -44.57 78.37 33.52
CA ALA A 150 -45.73 79.19 33.13
C ALA A 150 -46.96 78.29 33.00
#